data_AF-K0VFP8-F1
#
_entry.id   AF-K0VFP8-F1
#
_cell.length_a   1.000
_cell.length_b   1.000
_cell.length_c   1.000
_cell.angle_alpha   90.00
_cell.angle_beta   90.00
_cell.angle_gamma   90.00
#
_symmetry.space_group_name_H-M   'P 1'
#
loop_
_entity.id
_entity.type
_entity.pdbx_description
1 polymer ?
#
loop_
_entity_poly.entity_id
_entity_poly.type
_entity_poly.pdbx_seq_one_letter_code
_entity_poly.pdbx_strand_id
1 'polypeptide(L)'
;TIADDCAATLYHFISTDLLAKIAAVLGEDALEEQMKRRADEIRQAFANEFITPAGRLAHNDQTSYALAFLQDLIPAEHDEAARRHFRQVIIDADYKIGTGFIGTPALLPALTKLGMDDLAEKVFLQEDVPGWLYQVSKGATTIWERWDSMAPDGTIYEPDMNSYNHYAYGAVCQWLFECVAGISPSPDAPGFAEVIVDPAPIPSLSPVSAYHDISQGRIEAGWRYADNEVTYVL
;
A
#
# COMPACT_ATOMS: atom_id res chain seq x y z
N THR A 1 7.85 -3.54 -13.02
CA THR A 1 7.19 -2.22 -12.96
C THR A 1 5.89 -2.29 -13.74
N ILE A 2 4.90 -1.49 -13.37
CA ILE A 2 3.61 -1.39 -14.08
C ILE A 2 3.79 -0.73 -15.45
N ALA A 3 2.89 -0.99 -16.41
CA ALA A 3 2.85 -0.28 -17.68
C ALA A 3 2.09 1.05 -17.59
N ASP A 4 2.43 1.99 -18.46
CA ASP A 4 1.97 3.38 -18.40
C ASP A 4 0.44 3.51 -18.56
N ASP A 5 -0.17 2.72 -19.45
CA ASP A 5 -1.61 2.70 -19.70
C ASP A 5 -2.40 2.12 -18.53
N CYS A 6 -1.90 1.04 -17.91
CA CYS A 6 -2.47 0.45 -16.71
C CYS A 6 -2.40 1.45 -15.54
N ALA A 7 -1.24 2.07 -15.32
CA ALA A 7 -1.04 3.10 -14.31
C ALA A 7 -1.95 4.31 -14.54
N ALA A 8 -2.02 4.82 -15.77
CA ALA A 8 -2.87 5.95 -16.13
C ALA A 8 -4.35 5.65 -15.90
N THR A 9 -4.81 4.44 -16.26
CA THR A 9 -6.21 4.02 -16.06
C THR A 9 -6.55 3.90 -14.57
N LEU A 10 -5.65 3.30 -13.76
CA LEU A 10 -5.79 3.22 -12.31
C LEU A 10 -5.93 4.61 -11.68
N TYR A 11 -5.03 5.55 -12.02
CA TYR A 11 -5.11 6.90 -11.47
C TYR A 11 -6.26 7.72 -12.06
N HIS A 12 -6.73 7.39 -13.27
CA HIS A 12 -7.97 7.97 -13.79
C HIS A 12 -9.17 7.54 -12.95
N PHE A 13 -9.26 6.26 -12.59
CA PHE A 13 -10.28 5.75 -11.67
C PHE A 13 -10.18 6.44 -10.30
N ILE A 14 -9.01 6.39 -9.65
CA ILE A 14 -8.78 6.96 -8.31
C ILE A 14 -9.19 8.44 -8.27
N SER A 15 -8.75 9.23 -9.26
CA SER A 15 -9.06 10.66 -9.31
C SER A 15 -10.56 10.92 -9.51
N THR A 16 -11.24 10.09 -10.30
CA THR A 16 -12.67 10.21 -10.58
C THR A 16 -13.51 9.82 -9.36
N ASP A 17 -13.14 8.74 -8.68
CA ASP A 17 -13.79 8.29 -7.44
C ASP A 17 -13.62 9.31 -6.30
N LEU A 18 -12.41 9.87 -6.13
CA LEU A 18 -12.17 10.94 -5.17
C LEU A 18 -12.99 12.19 -5.50
N LEU A 19 -13.12 12.55 -6.77
CA LEU A 19 -13.97 13.70 -7.16
C LEU A 19 -15.44 13.46 -6.83
N ALA A 20 -15.94 12.23 -7.00
CA ALA A 20 -17.30 11.89 -6.58
C ALA A 20 -17.48 12.06 -5.07
N LYS A 21 -16.53 11.58 -4.26
CA LYS A 21 -16.53 11.75 -2.79
C LYS A 21 -16.47 13.23 -2.38
N ILE A 22 -15.64 14.03 -3.05
CA ILE A 22 -15.54 15.47 -2.79
C ILE A 22 -16.86 16.17 -3.14
N ALA A 23 -17.49 15.82 -4.27
CA ALA A 23 -18.79 16.38 -4.66
C ALA A 23 -19.88 16.10 -3.62
N ALA A 24 -19.92 14.88 -3.07
CA ALA A 24 -20.83 14.51 -1.98
C ALA A 24 -20.64 15.40 -0.74
N VAL A 25 -19.38 15.64 -0.33
CA VAL A 25 -19.04 16.51 0.81
C VAL A 25 -19.50 17.96 0.59
N LEU A 26 -19.48 18.43 -0.66
CA LEU A 26 -19.90 19.79 -1.03
C LEU A 26 -21.41 19.92 -1.28
N GLY A 27 -22.17 18.81 -1.29
CA GLY A 27 -23.60 18.80 -1.64
C GLY A 27 -23.87 19.01 -3.14
N GLU A 28 -22.91 18.65 -4.00
CA GLU A 28 -23.00 18.77 -5.46
C GLU A 28 -23.54 17.47 -6.08
N ASP A 29 -24.78 17.10 -5.73
CA ASP A 29 -25.38 15.78 -6.01
C ASP A 29 -25.30 15.35 -7.50
N ALA A 30 -25.51 16.30 -8.43
CA ALA A 30 -25.46 16.01 -9.86
C ALA A 30 -24.04 15.65 -10.33
N LEU A 31 -23.02 16.30 -9.77
CA LEU A 31 -21.62 16.00 -10.08
C LEU A 31 -21.20 14.67 -9.43
N GLU A 32 -21.64 14.41 -8.21
CA GLU A 32 -21.42 13.13 -7.53
C GLU A 32 -21.94 11.97 -8.37
N GLU A 33 -23.21 12.00 -8.78
CA GLU A 33 -23.82 10.95 -9.60
C GLU A 33 -23.08 10.78 -10.94
N GLN A 34 -22.73 11.89 -11.59
CA GLN A 34 -21.98 11.86 -12.85
C GLN A 34 -20.62 11.19 -12.68
N MET A 35 -19.88 11.52 -11.62
CA MET A 35 -18.54 10.98 -11.38
C MET A 35 -18.58 9.53 -10.89
N LYS A 36 -19.58 9.13 -10.09
CA LYS A 36 -19.81 7.72 -9.73
C LYS A 36 -20.01 6.85 -10.97
N ARG A 37 -20.91 7.26 -11.86
CA ARG A 37 -21.13 6.56 -13.13
C ARG A 37 -19.85 6.46 -13.96
N ARG A 38 -19.08 7.55 -14.05
CA ARG A 38 -17.82 7.55 -14.78
C ARG A 38 -16.76 6.63 -14.12
N ALA A 39 -16.67 6.61 -12.80
CA ALA A 39 -15.78 5.71 -12.08
C ALA A 39 -16.14 4.24 -12.36
N ASP A 40 -17.43 3.90 -12.40
CA ASP A 40 -17.89 2.55 -12.76
C ASP A 40 -17.60 2.18 -14.22
N GLU A 41 -17.75 3.13 -15.15
CA GLU A 41 -17.34 2.95 -16.55
C GLU A 41 -15.82 2.65 -16.66
N ILE A 42 -14.99 3.38 -15.91
CA ILE A 42 -13.53 3.14 -15.86
C ILE A 42 -13.22 1.80 -15.20
N ARG A 43 -13.91 1.43 -14.11
CA ARG A 43 -13.74 0.13 -13.43
C ARG A 43 -13.98 -1.02 -14.40
N GLN A 44 -15.06 -0.96 -15.17
CA GLN A 44 -15.39 -1.98 -16.17
C GLN A 44 -14.36 -2.00 -17.30
N ALA A 45 -13.93 -0.84 -17.79
CA ALA A 45 -12.88 -0.76 -18.80
C ALA A 45 -11.54 -1.35 -18.30
N PHE A 46 -11.17 -1.05 -17.06
CA PHE A 46 -9.97 -1.60 -16.43
C PHE A 46 -10.04 -3.12 -16.33
N ALA A 47 -11.15 -3.67 -15.85
CA ALA A 47 -11.34 -5.12 -15.75
C ALA A 47 -11.25 -5.80 -17.13
N ASN A 48 -11.90 -5.24 -18.14
CA ASN A 48 -11.91 -5.80 -19.50
C ASN A 48 -10.54 -5.78 -20.17
N GLU A 49 -9.75 -4.72 -19.98
CA GLU A 49 -8.45 -4.55 -20.63
C GLU A 49 -7.34 -5.29 -19.88
N PHE A 50 -7.28 -5.13 -18.55
CA PHE A 50 -6.12 -5.53 -17.77
C PHE A 50 -6.32 -6.82 -17.00
N ILE A 51 -7.51 -7.41 -16.93
CA ILE A 51 -7.75 -8.67 -16.22
C ILE A 51 -8.12 -9.75 -17.24
N THR A 52 -7.28 -10.78 -17.30
CA THR A 52 -7.55 -11.94 -18.17
C THR A 52 -8.71 -12.77 -17.62
N PRO A 53 -9.39 -13.60 -18.44
CA PRO A 53 -10.45 -14.51 -17.97
C PRO A 53 -10.01 -15.48 -16.87
N ALA A 54 -8.71 -15.73 -16.71
CA ALA A 54 -8.14 -16.55 -15.65
C ALA A 54 -7.89 -15.78 -14.34
N GLY A 55 -8.23 -14.49 -14.27
CA GLY A 55 -8.02 -13.63 -13.10
C GLY A 55 -6.59 -13.10 -12.94
N ARG A 56 -5.70 -13.32 -13.91
CA ARG A 56 -4.35 -12.74 -13.94
C ARG A 56 -4.40 -11.32 -14.49
N LEU A 57 -3.72 -10.37 -13.85
CA LEU A 57 -3.53 -9.03 -14.40
C LEU A 57 -2.49 -9.04 -15.53
N ALA A 58 -2.71 -8.24 -16.58
CA ALA A 58 -1.96 -8.29 -17.83
C ALA A 58 -0.44 -8.18 -17.65
N HIS A 59 0.02 -7.27 -16.78
CA HIS A 59 1.46 -7.07 -16.51
C HIS A 59 2.02 -7.98 -15.41
N ASN A 60 1.15 -8.69 -14.70
CA ASN A 60 1.49 -9.65 -13.64
C ASN A 60 2.59 -9.16 -12.68
N ASP A 61 2.50 -7.90 -12.24
CA ASP A 61 3.48 -7.24 -11.38
C ASP A 61 2.87 -6.76 -10.06
N GLN A 62 3.73 -6.48 -9.08
CA GLN A 62 3.31 -6.09 -7.72
C GLN A 62 2.47 -4.81 -7.68
N THR A 63 2.82 -3.79 -8.48
CA THR A 63 2.14 -2.49 -8.46
C THR A 63 0.71 -2.64 -8.97
N SER A 64 0.52 -3.35 -10.09
CA SER A 64 -0.79 -3.54 -10.69
C SER A 64 -1.75 -4.27 -9.74
N TYR A 65 -1.30 -5.38 -9.13
CA TYR A 65 -2.13 -6.09 -8.15
C TYR A 65 -2.40 -5.26 -6.90
N ALA A 66 -1.37 -4.64 -6.32
CA ALA A 66 -1.52 -3.87 -5.09
C ALA A 66 -2.54 -2.74 -5.25
N LEU A 67 -2.42 -1.94 -6.32
CA LEU A 67 -3.36 -0.85 -6.60
C LEU A 67 -4.76 -1.38 -6.93
N ALA A 68 -4.88 -2.41 -7.76
CA ALA A 68 -6.19 -2.95 -8.13
C ALA A 68 -6.96 -3.51 -6.92
N PHE A 69 -6.28 -4.23 -6.02
CA PHE A 69 -6.91 -4.72 -4.78
C PHE A 69 -7.21 -3.60 -3.79
N LEU A 70 -6.31 -2.63 -3.64
CA LEU A 70 -6.54 -1.52 -2.70
C LEU A 70 -7.75 -0.68 -3.13
N GLN A 71 -7.97 -0.52 -4.43
CA GLN A 71 -9.08 0.24 -5.03
C GLN A 71 -10.33 -0.61 -5.37
N ASP A 72 -10.36 -1.88 -4.96
CA ASP A 72 -11.46 -2.82 -5.18
C ASP A 72 -11.85 -2.98 -6.67
N LEU A 73 -10.87 -2.91 -7.56
CA LEU A 73 -11.04 -2.98 -9.02
C LEU A 73 -11.10 -4.41 -9.57
N ILE A 74 -10.81 -5.40 -8.74
CA ILE A 74 -10.88 -6.82 -9.13
C ILE A 74 -12.35 -7.28 -9.06
N PRO A 75 -12.95 -7.75 -10.17
CA PRO A 75 -14.28 -8.34 -10.15
C PRO A 75 -14.35 -9.55 -9.21
N ALA A 76 -15.49 -9.75 -8.55
CA ALA A 76 -15.66 -10.79 -7.54
C ALA A 76 -15.38 -12.21 -8.08
N GLU A 77 -15.72 -12.46 -9.34
CA GLU A 77 -15.46 -13.72 -10.05
C GLU A 77 -13.96 -14.01 -10.28
N HIS A 78 -13.11 -13.00 -10.15
CA HIS A 78 -11.66 -13.09 -10.33
C HIS A 78 -10.87 -12.93 -9.03
N ASP A 79 -11.50 -12.56 -7.92
CA ASP A 79 -10.84 -12.24 -6.64
C ASP A 79 -9.90 -13.36 -6.18
N GLU A 80 -10.39 -14.61 -6.06
CA GLU A 80 -9.57 -15.73 -5.59
C GLU A 80 -8.37 -15.99 -6.50
N ALA A 81 -8.56 -15.96 -7.81
CA ALA A 81 -7.50 -16.18 -8.78
C ALA A 81 -6.46 -15.06 -8.76
N ALA A 82 -6.90 -13.81 -8.71
CA ALA A 82 -6.03 -12.64 -8.60
C ALA A 82 -5.23 -12.66 -7.29
N ARG A 83 -5.82 -13.09 -6.17
CA ARG A 83 -5.12 -13.24 -4.88
C ARG A 83 -4.00 -14.26 -4.98
N ARG A 84 -4.27 -15.42 -5.60
CA ARG A 84 -3.24 -16.44 -5.84
C ARG A 84 -2.11 -15.93 -6.70
N HIS A 85 -2.42 -15.21 -7.78
CA HIS A 85 -1.40 -14.62 -8.64
C HIS A 85 -0.59 -13.54 -7.92
N PHE A 86 -1.23 -12.66 -7.15
CA PHE A 86 -0.53 -11.63 -6.38
C PHE A 86 0.42 -12.25 -5.37
N ARG A 87 -0.02 -13.25 -4.59
CA ARG A 87 0.85 -14.02 -3.70
C ARG A 87 2.05 -14.60 -4.44
N GLN A 88 1.83 -15.21 -5.61
CA GLN A 88 2.92 -15.80 -6.40
C GLN A 88 3.90 -14.74 -6.89
N VAL A 89 3.43 -13.56 -7.31
CA VAL A 89 4.29 -12.45 -7.75
C VAL A 89 5.19 -11.93 -6.62
N ILE A 90 4.73 -11.96 -5.36
CA ILE A 90 5.57 -11.63 -4.21
C ILE A 90 6.62 -12.72 -3.97
N ILE A 91 6.23 -13.99 -4.05
CA ILE A 91 7.12 -15.14 -3.83
C ILE A 91 8.19 -15.21 -4.92
N ASP A 92 7.82 -15.05 -6.19
CA ASP A 92 8.73 -15.10 -7.34
C ASP A 92 9.75 -13.95 -7.34
N ALA A 93 9.44 -12.86 -6.63
CA ALA A 93 10.36 -11.76 -6.39
C ALA A 93 11.29 -12.01 -5.20
N ASP A 94 11.30 -13.22 -4.61
CA ASP A 94 12.00 -13.54 -3.36
C ASP A 94 11.65 -12.56 -2.24
N TYR A 95 10.38 -12.13 -2.20
CA TYR A 95 9.86 -11.12 -1.26
C TYR A 95 10.54 -9.74 -1.38
N LYS A 96 11.25 -9.46 -2.47
CA LYS A 96 11.86 -8.16 -2.75
C LYS A 96 10.85 -7.19 -3.34
N ILE A 97 11.07 -5.90 -3.09
CA ILE A 97 10.17 -4.84 -3.56
C ILE A 97 10.34 -4.65 -5.07
N GLY A 98 9.31 -5.01 -5.84
CA GLY A 98 9.23 -4.83 -7.29
C GLY A 98 8.51 -3.55 -7.72
N THR A 99 8.10 -2.70 -6.76
CA THR A 99 7.31 -1.50 -6.98
C THR A 99 8.16 -0.22 -7.09
N GLY A 100 7.68 0.72 -7.91
CA GLY A 100 8.19 2.10 -7.96
C GLY A 100 7.38 3.04 -7.06
N PHE A 101 7.44 4.35 -7.34
CA PHE A 101 6.83 5.40 -6.50
C PHE A 101 5.34 5.22 -6.26
N ILE A 102 4.58 4.82 -7.28
CA ILE A 102 3.12 4.69 -7.17
C ILE A 102 2.66 3.36 -6.55
N GLY A 103 3.48 2.31 -6.66
CA GLY A 103 3.12 0.97 -6.16
C GLY A 103 3.55 0.73 -4.72
N THR A 104 4.68 1.30 -4.30
CA THR A 104 5.22 1.14 -2.95
C THR A 104 4.24 1.55 -1.84
N PRO A 105 3.52 2.70 -1.91
CA PRO A 105 2.52 3.03 -0.89
C PRO A 105 1.36 2.04 -0.84
N ALA A 106 1.08 1.31 -1.92
CA ALA A 106 -0.04 0.37 -1.98
C ALA A 106 0.33 -1.07 -1.60
N LEU A 107 1.61 -1.44 -1.68
CA LEU A 107 2.06 -2.83 -1.59
C LEU A 107 1.70 -3.50 -0.25
N LEU A 108 2.20 -2.97 0.87
CA LEU A 108 1.93 -3.55 2.18
C LEU A 108 0.46 -3.38 2.61
N PRO A 109 -0.20 -2.22 2.41
CA PRO A 109 -1.63 -2.10 2.66
C PRO A 109 -2.48 -3.12 1.90
N ALA A 110 -2.18 -3.39 0.63
CA ALA A 110 -2.90 -4.39 -0.15
C ALA A 110 -2.68 -5.81 0.39
N LEU A 111 -1.45 -6.17 0.77
CA LEU A 111 -1.17 -7.49 1.37
C LEU A 111 -1.94 -7.69 2.67
N THR A 112 -1.90 -6.71 3.58
CA THR A 112 -2.62 -6.77 4.85
C THR A 112 -4.15 -6.74 4.65
N LYS A 113 -4.68 -5.90 3.75
CA LYS A 113 -6.11 -5.89 3.37
C LYS A 113 -6.62 -7.27 2.95
N LEU A 114 -5.74 -8.09 2.34
CA LEU A 114 -6.06 -9.43 1.87
C LEU A 114 -5.76 -10.53 2.89
N GLY A 115 -5.32 -10.19 4.11
CA GLY A 115 -4.91 -11.14 5.15
C GLY A 115 -3.60 -11.87 4.82
N MET A 116 -2.74 -11.30 3.97
CA MET A 116 -1.44 -11.86 3.59
C MET A 116 -0.31 -11.28 4.45
N ASP A 117 -0.53 -11.20 5.76
CA ASP A 117 0.42 -10.61 6.71
C ASP A 117 1.76 -11.36 6.72
N ASP A 118 1.73 -12.68 6.43
CA ASP A 118 2.92 -13.51 6.24
C ASP A 118 3.85 -13.03 5.12
N LEU A 119 3.27 -12.42 4.08
CA LEU A 119 4.02 -11.83 2.97
C LEU A 119 4.40 -10.39 3.26
N ALA A 120 3.50 -9.62 3.87
CA ALA A 120 3.79 -8.23 4.27
C ALA A 120 5.01 -8.18 5.21
N GLU A 121 5.08 -9.10 6.18
CA GLU A 121 6.22 -9.29 7.06
C GLU A 121 7.53 -9.50 6.28
N LYS A 122 7.56 -10.48 5.37
CA LYS A 122 8.77 -10.82 4.61
C LYS A 122 9.23 -9.69 3.70
N VAL A 123 8.30 -8.97 3.09
CA VAL A 123 8.61 -7.80 2.24
C VAL A 123 9.15 -6.65 3.08
N PHE A 124 8.52 -6.35 4.23
CA PHE A 124 8.93 -5.26 5.11
C PHE A 124 10.32 -5.52 5.74
N LEU A 125 10.56 -6.76 6.16
CA LEU A 125 11.81 -7.20 6.80
C LEU A 125 12.91 -7.60 5.80
N GLN A 126 12.75 -7.33 4.50
CA GLN A 126 13.73 -7.66 3.49
C GLN A 126 15.02 -6.84 3.67
N GLU A 127 16.14 -7.53 3.90
CA GLU A 127 17.46 -6.93 4.09
C GLU A 127 18.29 -6.86 2.79
N ASP A 128 17.92 -7.62 1.75
CA ASP A 128 18.53 -7.51 0.43
C ASP A 128 17.98 -6.30 -0.35
N VAL A 129 18.76 -5.81 -1.32
CA VAL A 129 18.25 -4.85 -2.32
C VAL A 129 17.34 -5.57 -3.33
N PRO A 130 16.17 -5.01 -3.69
CA PRO A 130 15.51 -3.80 -3.13
C PRO A 130 14.73 -4.06 -1.83
N GLY A 131 14.93 -3.19 -0.82
CA GLY A 131 14.26 -3.25 0.49
C GLY A 131 14.52 -2.01 1.36
N TRP A 132 13.63 -1.72 2.32
CA TRP A 132 13.85 -0.62 3.28
C TRP A 132 15.01 -0.91 4.23
N LEU A 133 15.07 -2.12 4.79
CA LEU A 133 16.14 -2.50 5.73
C LEU A 133 17.49 -2.63 5.03
N TYR A 134 17.51 -2.88 3.73
CA TYR A 134 18.73 -2.75 2.93
C TYR A 134 19.32 -1.33 3.05
N GLN A 135 18.52 -0.28 2.85
CA GLN A 135 19.00 1.11 2.97
C GLN A 135 19.54 1.36 4.39
N VAL A 136 18.81 0.94 5.42
CA VAL A 136 19.22 1.07 6.82
C VAL A 136 20.55 0.34 7.09
N SER A 137 20.71 -0.88 6.60
CA SER A 137 21.95 -1.68 6.77
C SER A 137 23.16 -1.03 6.08
N LYS A 138 22.93 -0.18 5.07
CA LYS A 138 23.95 0.64 4.41
C LYS A 138 24.16 2.02 5.06
N GLY A 139 23.56 2.26 6.23
CA GLY A 139 23.75 3.48 7.00
C GLY A 139 22.84 4.64 6.58
N ALA A 140 21.75 4.37 5.85
CA ALA A 140 20.75 5.39 5.56
C ALA A 140 20.13 5.95 6.85
N THR A 141 20.12 7.28 6.97
CA THR A 141 19.38 8.01 8.02
C THR A 141 18.15 8.75 7.47
N THR A 142 17.94 8.66 6.15
CA THR A 142 16.83 9.20 5.37
C THR A 142 16.50 8.20 4.27
N ILE A 143 15.27 8.26 3.73
CA ILE A 143 14.88 7.39 2.61
C ILE A 143 15.58 7.83 1.32
N TRP A 144 16.11 6.89 0.57
CA TRP A 144 16.77 7.17 -0.71
C TRP A 144 15.78 7.16 -1.88
N GLU A 145 16.09 7.93 -2.93
CA GLU A 145 15.31 8.01 -4.16
C GLU A 145 15.21 6.67 -4.87
N ARG A 146 16.26 5.85 -4.77
CA ARG A 146 16.33 4.52 -5.37
C ARG A 146 16.52 3.47 -4.29
N TRP A 147 15.99 2.28 -4.55
CA TRP A 147 16.29 1.12 -3.72
C TRP A 147 17.77 0.76 -3.76
N ASP A 148 18.41 0.97 -4.91
CA ASP A 148 19.78 0.63 -5.23
C ASP A 148 20.72 1.84 -5.30
N SER A 149 20.38 2.96 -4.61
CA SER A 149 21.22 4.17 -4.60
C SER A 149 22.69 3.89 -4.28
N MET A 150 22.94 2.86 -3.47
CA MET A 150 24.23 2.25 -3.22
C MET A 150 24.14 0.73 -3.44
N ALA A 151 25.04 0.16 -4.22
CA ALA A 151 25.16 -1.28 -4.45
C ALA A 151 25.71 -2.03 -3.22
N PRO A 152 25.59 -3.37 -3.16
CA PRO A 152 26.04 -4.14 -2.00
C PRO A 152 27.52 -3.94 -1.64
N ASP A 153 28.38 -3.66 -2.63
CA ASP A 153 29.81 -3.40 -2.47
C ASP A 153 30.15 -1.95 -2.10
N GLY A 154 29.14 -1.09 -1.95
CA GLY A 154 29.30 0.33 -1.62
C GLY A 154 29.41 1.24 -2.85
N THR A 155 29.37 0.69 -4.07
CA THR A 155 29.41 1.50 -5.28
C THR A 155 28.16 2.37 -5.38
N ILE A 156 28.35 3.67 -5.59
CA ILE A 156 27.24 4.63 -5.76
C ILE A 156 26.64 4.47 -7.15
N TYR A 157 25.31 4.42 -7.22
CA TYR A 157 24.57 4.39 -8.49
C TYR A 157 24.72 5.70 -9.29
N GLU A 158 24.33 5.66 -10.56
CA GLU A 158 24.26 6.78 -11.52
C GLU A 158 24.04 8.16 -10.84
N PRO A 159 25.05 9.05 -10.82
CA PRO A 159 25.01 10.26 -9.98
C PRO A 159 23.99 11.33 -10.39
N ASP A 160 23.50 11.32 -11.63
CA ASP A 160 22.64 12.39 -12.16
C ASP A 160 21.21 12.30 -11.60
N MET A 161 20.76 11.12 -11.15
CA MET A 161 19.46 10.92 -10.51
C MET A 161 19.54 9.91 -9.34
N ASN A 162 20.18 10.36 -8.25
CA ASN A 162 20.42 9.52 -7.07
C ASN A 162 20.47 10.30 -5.75
N SER A 163 19.34 10.88 -5.35
CA SER A 163 19.20 11.55 -4.05
C SER A 163 19.14 10.53 -2.90
N TYR A 164 19.86 10.82 -1.81
CA TYR A 164 19.82 10.04 -0.56
C TYR A 164 18.78 10.58 0.44
N ASN A 165 17.94 11.53 0.03
CA ASN A 165 16.91 12.12 0.86
C ASN A 165 15.65 12.43 0.03
N HIS A 166 14.85 11.39 -0.21
CA HIS A 166 13.66 11.42 -1.03
C HIS A 166 12.54 10.58 -0.37
N TYR A 167 11.52 11.24 0.17
CA TYR A 167 10.55 10.62 1.07
C TYR A 167 9.58 9.62 0.40
N ALA A 168 9.58 9.48 -0.92
CA ALA A 168 8.57 8.69 -1.66
C ALA A 168 8.40 7.27 -1.09
N TYR A 169 9.49 6.55 -0.82
CA TYR A 169 9.43 5.21 -0.22
C TYR A 169 9.21 5.23 1.31
N GLY A 170 9.28 6.40 1.94
CA GLY A 170 8.85 6.63 3.32
C GLY A 170 7.33 6.53 3.50
N ALA A 171 6.56 6.41 2.41
CA ALA A 171 5.12 6.15 2.46
C ALA A 171 4.76 4.86 3.24
N VAL A 172 5.72 3.94 3.43
CA VAL A 172 5.60 2.77 4.32
C VAL A 172 5.14 3.13 5.74
N CYS A 173 5.44 4.35 6.20
CA CYS A 173 4.99 4.82 7.50
C CYS A 173 3.47 4.78 7.65
N GLN A 174 2.70 5.07 6.59
CA GLN A 174 1.23 4.98 6.66
C GLN A 174 0.79 3.57 7.08
N TRP A 175 1.36 2.52 6.48
CA TRP A 175 1.07 1.14 6.85
C TRP A 175 1.48 0.81 8.30
N LEU A 176 2.60 1.37 8.79
CA LEU A 176 3.02 1.19 10.19
C LEU A 176 2.00 1.78 11.18
N PHE A 177 1.39 2.93 10.87
CA PHE A 177 0.37 3.53 11.73
C PHE A 177 -1.01 2.86 11.55
N GLU A 178 -1.48 2.78 10.31
CA GLU A 178 -2.85 2.39 10.00
C GLU A 178 -3.10 0.89 10.10
N CYS A 179 -2.10 0.06 9.74
CA CYS A 179 -2.23 -1.39 9.74
C CYS A 179 -1.48 -2.03 10.90
N VAL A 180 -0.21 -1.70 11.13
CA VAL A 180 0.58 -2.36 12.17
C VAL A 180 0.15 -1.90 13.56
N ALA A 181 0.17 -0.59 13.85
CA ALA A 181 -0.40 -0.08 15.10
C ALA A 181 -1.94 -0.13 15.10
N GLY A 182 -2.55 -0.19 13.92
CA GLY A 182 -3.98 -0.40 13.75
C GLY A 182 -4.82 0.84 14.02
N ILE A 183 -4.29 2.05 13.85
CA ILE A 183 -5.05 3.30 14.05
C ILE A 183 -5.18 4.07 12.74
N SER A 184 -6.39 4.17 12.22
CA SER A 184 -6.68 4.88 10.98
C SER A 184 -7.90 5.81 11.12
N PRO A 185 -7.96 6.93 10.37
CA PRO A 185 -9.14 7.78 10.36
C PRO A 185 -10.30 7.09 9.65
N SER A 186 -11.52 7.24 10.20
CA SER A 186 -12.74 6.78 9.52
C SER A 186 -13.04 7.65 8.29
N PRO A 187 -13.28 7.05 7.10
CA PRO A 187 -13.73 7.79 5.92
C PRO A 187 -15.09 8.49 6.12
N ASP A 188 -15.95 7.95 6.97
CA ASP A 188 -17.30 8.47 7.24
C ASP A 188 -17.28 9.62 8.27
N ALA A 189 -16.20 9.76 9.02
CA ALA A 189 -16.02 10.77 10.06
C ALA A 189 -14.60 11.39 10.00
N PRO A 190 -14.34 12.25 9.00
CA PRO A 190 -13.01 12.77 8.70
C PRO A 190 -12.42 13.63 9.83
N GLY A 191 -11.09 13.78 9.82
CA GLY A 191 -10.37 14.55 10.85
C GLY A 191 -10.21 13.81 12.18
N PHE A 192 -10.17 12.47 12.13
CA PHE A 192 -10.12 11.59 13.30
C PHE A 192 -11.27 11.84 14.28
N ALA A 193 -12.46 12.23 13.77
CA ALA A 193 -13.66 12.29 14.58
C ALA A 193 -14.08 10.88 15.04
N GLU A 194 -13.84 9.88 14.20
CA GLU A 194 -13.82 8.47 14.58
C GLU A 194 -12.50 7.83 14.16
N VAL A 195 -12.03 6.87 14.97
CA VAL A 195 -10.80 6.10 14.73
C VAL A 195 -11.19 4.65 14.52
N ILE A 196 -10.75 4.08 13.40
CA ILE A 196 -10.85 2.64 13.16
C ILE A 196 -9.66 1.98 13.85
N VAL A 197 -9.97 0.97 14.66
CA VAL A 197 -9.00 0.19 15.42
C VAL A 197 -8.97 -1.23 14.83
N ASP A 198 -7.97 -1.50 14.01
CA ASP A 198 -7.83 -2.78 13.29
C ASP A 198 -6.34 -3.14 13.10
N PRO A 199 -5.64 -3.57 14.16
CA PRO A 199 -4.23 -3.93 14.05
C PRO A 199 -4.04 -5.25 13.31
N ALA A 200 -3.02 -5.32 12.46
CA ALA A 200 -2.47 -6.55 11.89
C ALA A 200 -1.30 -7.05 12.77
N PRO A 201 -1.53 -8.02 13.67
CA PRO A 201 -0.51 -8.47 14.61
C PRO A 201 0.50 -9.38 13.91
N ILE A 202 1.62 -8.80 13.45
CA ILE A 202 2.75 -9.52 12.87
C ILE A 202 3.78 -9.81 13.98
N PRO A 203 3.89 -11.05 14.50
CA PRO A 203 4.67 -11.34 15.71
C PRO A 203 6.11 -10.81 15.74
N SER A 204 6.81 -10.80 14.61
CA SER A 204 8.18 -10.29 14.50
C SER A 204 8.32 -8.79 14.68
N LEU A 205 7.23 -8.02 14.55
CA LEU A 205 7.19 -6.59 14.83
C LEU A 205 6.88 -6.27 16.30
N SER A 206 6.54 -7.29 17.10
CA SER A 206 6.31 -7.13 18.54
C SER A 206 7.61 -6.74 19.27
N PRO A 207 7.58 -5.78 20.21
CA PRO A 207 6.43 -4.95 20.62
C PRO A 207 6.23 -3.73 19.70
N VAL A 208 4.97 -3.31 19.53
CA VAL A 208 4.59 -2.09 18.80
C VAL A 208 4.05 -1.03 19.75
N SER A 209 4.46 0.22 19.54
CA SER A 209 3.87 1.41 20.16
C SER A 209 3.90 2.55 19.16
N ALA A 210 2.78 3.25 19.04
CA ALA A 210 2.60 4.41 18.19
C ALA A 210 1.74 5.45 18.91
N TYR A 211 1.90 6.70 18.51
CA TYR A 211 0.97 7.77 18.91
C TYR A 211 0.73 8.71 17.73
N HIS A 212 -0.45 9.34 17.71
CA HIS A 212 -0.79 10.39 16.77
C HIS A 212 -1.43 11.57 17.51
N ASP A 213 -0.79 12.74 17.42
CA ASP A 213 -1.31 13.98 18.01
C ASP A 213 -2.31 14.61 17.01
N ILE A 214 -3.58 14.67 17.41
CA ILE A 214 -4.69 15.28 16.65
C ILE A 214 -5.25 16.50 17.40
N SER A 215 -6.14 17.26 16.76
CA SER A 215 -6.71 18.47 17.37
C SER A 215 -7.51 18.19 18.66
N GLN A 216 -8.04 16.97 18.79
CA GLN A 216 -8.86 16.51 19.91
C GLN A 216 -8.02 15.94 21.07
N GLY A 217 -6.72 15.72 20.87
CA GLY A 217 -5.83 15.08 21.84
C GLY A 217 -4.87 14.09 21.19
N ARG A 218 -4.28 13.21 22.00
CA ARG A 218 -3.39 12.16 21.53
C ARG A 218 -4.12 10.82 21.46
N ILE A 219 -3.97 10.13 20.33
CA ILE A 219 -4.28 8.71 20.20
C ILE A 219 -2.98 7.95 20.50
N GLU A 220 -2.99 7.01 21.43
CA GLU A 220 -1.86 6.11 21.70
C GLU A 220 -2.33 4.69 21.42
N ALA A 221 -1.54 3.91 20.69
CA ALA A 221 -1.87 2.54 20.37
C ALA A 221 -0.64 1.66 20.46
N GLY A 222 -0.82 0.41 20.83
CA GLY A 222 0.29 -0.52 20.85
C GLY A 222 -0.16 -1.94 21.16
N TRP A 223 0.73 -2.88 20.87
CA TRP A 223 0.48 -4.26 21.21
C TRP A 223 1.77 -5.04 21.44
N ARG A 224 1.60 -6.16 22.14
CA ARG A 224 2.64 -7.15 22.38
C ARG A 224 2.11 -8.52 22.05
N TYR A 225 2.98 -9.34 21.48
CA TYR A 225 2.76 -10.75 21.23
C TYR A 225 3.61 -11.59 22.18
N ALA A 226 2.96 -12.46 22.96
CA ALA A 226 3.61 -13.42 23.85
C ALA A 226 2.67 -14.63 24.05
N ASP A 227 3.24 -15.84 24.17
CA ASP A 227 2.47 -17.07 24.45
C ASP A 227 1.28 -17.34 23.50
N ASN A 228 1.45 -17.02 22.21
CA ASN A 228 0.39 -17.06 21.18
C ASN A 228 -0.80 -16.12 21.42
N GLU A 229 -0.65 -15.12 22.29
CA GLU A 229 -1.67 -14.11 22.58
C GLU A 229 -1.17 -12.71 22.16
N VAL A 230 -2.08 -11.90 21.62
CA VAL A 230 -1.86 -10.48 21.34
C VAL A 230 -2.58 -9.68 22.40
N THR A 231 -1.84 -8.84 23.13
CA THR A 231 -2.42 -7.84 24.05
C THR A 231 -2.34 -6.48 23.38
N TYR A 232 -3.49 -5.89 23.05
CA TYR A 232 -3.62 -4.55 22.45
C TYR A 232 -4.01 -3.51 23.50
N VAL A 233 -3.48 -2.30 23.38
CA VAL A 233 -3.77 -1.14 24.23
C VAL A 233 -4.08 0.07 23.34
N LEU A 234 -5.14 0.79 23.69
CA LEU A 234 -5.60 2.05 23.11
C LEU A 234 -5.95 3.04 24.22
#